data_AF-A0A969TXH4-F1
#
_entry.id   AF-A0A969TXH4-F1
#
_cell.length_a   1.000
_cell.length_b   1.000
_cell.length_c   1.000
_cell.angle_alpha   90.00
_cell.angle_beta   90.00
_cell.angle_gamma   90.00
#
_symmetry.space_group_name_H-M   'P 1'
#
loop_
_entity.id
_entity.type
_entity.pdbx_description
1 polymer ?
#
loop_
_entity_poly.entity_id
_entity_poly.type
_entity_poly.pdbx_seq_one_letter_code
_entity_poly.pdbx_strand_id
1 'polypeptide(L)' 'MDLSNSNTVKNLSDAFAGESMANRKYLFFAEVTRQLGMPELSKLFRETANQETEHAFAHFRLLHPELVVGD' A
#
# COMPACT_ATOMS: atom_id res chain seq x y z
N MET A 1 21.86 -11.08 12.56
CA MET A 1 20.69 -11.98 12.53
C MET A 1 20.37 -12.20 11.06
N ASP A 2 20.39 -13.42 10.58
CA ASP A 2 20.08 -13.73 9.17
C ASP A 2 18.56 -13.68 8.97
N LEU A 3 18.07 -12.65 8.30
CA LEU A 3 16.64 -12.45 8.03
C LEU A 3 16.17 -13.19 6.77
N SER A 4 17.11 -13.67 5.93
CA SER A 4 16.83 -14.23 4.61
C SER A 4 15.95 -15.49 4.63
N ASN A 5 15.92 -16.20 5.76
CA ASN A 5 15.10 -17.40 6.00
C ASN A 5 14.04 -17.19 7.11
N SER A 6 13.77 -15.94 7.47
CA SER A 6 12.84 -15.62 8.56
C SER A 6 11.41 -15.44 8.02
N ASN A 7 10.43 -15.92 8.79
CA ASN A 7 9.01 -15.66 8.53
C ASN A 7 8.71 -14.16 8.40
N THR A 8 9.53 -13.29 9.00
CA THR A 8 9.39 -11.83 8.90
C THR A 8 9.56 -11.32 7.47
N VAL A 9 10.53 -11.81 6.70
CA VAL A 9 10.71 -11.38 5.29
C VAL A 9 9.51 -11.79 4.45
N LYS A 10 9.02 -13.03 4.64
CA LYS A 10 7.80 -13.50 3.98
C LYS A 10 6.60 -12.64 4.35
N ASN A 11 6.41 -12.36 5.64
CA ASN A 11 5.30 -11.54 6.13
C ASN A 11 5.34 -10.11 5.59
N LEU A 12 6.53 -9.49 5.51
CA LEU A 12 6.70 -8.16 4.91
C LEU A 12 6.38 -8.16 3.42
N SER A 13 6.80 -9.20 2.68
CA SER A 13 6.48 -9.35 1.26
C SER A 13 4.97 -9.54 1.03
N ASP A 14 4.34 -10.39 1.84
CA ASP A 14 2.90 -10.62 1.79
C ASP A 14 2.11 -9.36 2.14
N ALA A 15 2.56 -8.60 3.15
CA ALA A 15 1.97 -7.32 3.54
C ALA A 15 2.11 -6.28 2.42
N PHE A 16 3.30 -6.12 1.82
CA PHE A 16 3.50 -5.23 0.67
C PHE A 16 2.55 -5.57 -0.49
N ALA A 17 2.40 -6.86 -0.82
CA ALA A 17 1.47 -7.31 -1.85
C ALA A 17 0.01 -7.02 -1.48
N GLY A 18 -0.36 -7.27 -0.22
CA GLY A 18 -1.69 -6.99 0.33
C GLY A 18 -2.08 -5.52 0.20
N GLU A 19 -1.23 -4.62 0.70
CA GLU A 19 -1.46 -3.18 0.66
C GLU A 19 -1.47 -2.63 -0.77
N SER A 20 -0.62 -3.18 -1.64
CA SER A 20 -0.63 -2.85 -3.07
C SER A 20 -1.96 -3.23 -3.74
N MET A 21 -2.51 -4.40 -3.41
CA MET A 21 -3.82 -4.81 -3.91
C MET A 21 -4.96 -3.96 -3.30
N ALA A 22 -4.88 -3.61 -2.02
CA ALA A 22 -5.84 -2.74 -1.35
C ALA A 22 -5.89 -1.35 -2.01
N ASN A 23 -4.73 -0.73 -2.25
CA ASN A 23 -4.60 0.51 -3.01
C ASN A 23 -5.34 0.44 -4.36
N ARG A 24 -5.09 -0.61 -5.17
CA ARG A 24 -5.74 -0.75 -6.48
C ARG A 24 -7.26 -0.87 -6.36
N LYS A 25 -7.77 -1.60 -5.36
CA LYS A 25 -9.22 -1.73 -5.10
C LYS A 25 -9.83 -0.39 -4.70
N TYR A 26 -9.20 0.36 -3.80
CA TYR A 26 -9.72 1.66 -3.38
C TYR A 26 -9.70 2.70 -4.51
N LEU A 27 -8.68 2.70 -5.38
CA LEU A 27 -8.71 3.54 -6.59
C LEU A 27 -9.86 3.17 -7.53
N PHE A 28 -10.15 1.88 -7.68
CA PHE A 28 -11.31 1.44 -8.46
C PHE A 28 -12.63 1.91 -7.83
N PHE A 29 -12.81 1.77 -6.51
CA PHE A 29 -14.00 2.24 -5.81
C PHE A 29 -14.15 3.76 -5.84
N ALA A 30 -13.04 4.50 -5.77
CA ALA A 30 -13.05 5.94 -5.97
C ALA A 30 -13.61 6.33 -7.34
N GLU A 31 -13.26 5.59 -8.40
CA GLU A 31 -13.79 5.84 -9.73
C GLU A 31 -15.27 5.48 -9.86
N VAL A 32 -15.70 4.34 -9.30
CA VAL A 32 -17.11 3.95 -9.27
C VAL A 32 -17.96 5.02 -8.57
N THR A 33 -17.55 5.47 -7.39
CA THR A 33 -18.29 6.47 -6.60
C THR A 33 -18.29 7.85 -7.26
N ARG A 34 -17.23 8.21 -8.01
CA ARG A 34 -17.21 9.40 -8.85
C ARG A 34 -18.28 9.34 -9.94
N GLN A 35 -18.41 8.20 -10.62
CA GLN A 35 -19.41 8.00 -11.68
C GLN A 35 -20.85 8.00 -11.13
N LEU A 36 -21.04 7.56 -9.89
CA LEU A 36 -22.33 7.61 -9.19
C LEU A 36 -22.68 9.00 -8.63
N GLY A 37 -21.83 10.02 -8.83
CA GLY A 37 -22.09 11.38 -8.33
C GLY A 37 -21.91 11.53 -6.82
N MET A 38 -21.03 10.72 -6.20
CA MET A 38 -20.75 10.73 -4.76
C MET A 38 -19.33 11.28 -4.48
N PRO A 39 -19.10 12.60 -4.59
CA PRO A 39 -17.76 13.19 -4.57
C PRO A 39 -17.01 12.98 -3.24
N GLU A 40 -17.68 13.12 -2.10
CA GLU A 40 -17.06 12.93 -0.79
C GLU A 40 -16.59 11.48 -0.58
N LEU A 41 -17.38 10.50 -1.03
CA LEU A 41 -17.01 9.10 -0.92
C LEU A 41 -15.87 8.73 -1.89
N SER A 42 -15.87 9.31 -3.09
CA SER A 42 -14.76 9.17 -4.04
C SER A 42 -13.46 9.72 -3.45
N LYS A 43 -13.52 10.90 -2.80
CA LYS A 43 -12.39 11.50 -2.11
C LYS A 43 -11.88 10.61 -0.98
N LEU A 44 -12.78 10.09 -0.13
CA LEU A 44 -12.43 9.18 0.95
C LEU A 44 -11.67 7.95 0.42
N PHE A 45 -12.19 7.29 -0.63
CA PHE A 45 -11.50 6.14 -1.21
C PHE A 45 -10.13 6.49 -1.81
N ARG A 46 -9.95 7.66 -2.41
CA ARG A 46 -8.63 8.12 -2.88
C ARG A 46 -7.67 8.36 -1.73
N GLU A 47 -8.14 8.98 -0.65
CA GLU A 47 -7.33 9.20 0.54
C GLU A 47 -6.90 7.87 1.19
N THR A 48 -7.81 6.90 1.31
CA THR A 48 -7.47 5.55 1.78
C THR A 48 -6.47 4.87 0.85
N ALA A 49 -6.63 4.97 -0.47
CA ALA A 49 -5.66 4.40 -1.41
C ALA A 49 -4.25 5.02 -1.24
N ASN A 50 -4.17 6.33 -0.98
CA ASN A 50 -2.89 6.98 -0.70
C ASN A 50 -2.27 6.46 0.62
N GLN A 51 -3.07 6.24 1.65
CA GLN A 51 -2.60 5.64 2.91
C GLN A 51 -2.03 4.24 2.69
N GLU A 52 -2.70 3.38 1.92
CA GLU A 52 -2.16 2.04 1.62
C GLU A 52 -0.89 2.10 0.77
N THR A 53 -0.68 3.18 0.01
CA THR A 53 0.60 3.39 -0.70
C THR A 53 1.72 3.63 0.30
N GLU A 54 1.49 4.44 1.33
CA GLU A 54 2.47 4.68 2.39
C GLU A 54 2.72 3.42 3.24
N HIS A 55 1.69 2.64 3.55
CA HIS A 55 1.84 1.34 4.23
C HIS A 55 2.67 0.37 3.39
N ALA A 56 2.34 0.22 2.09
CA ALA A 56 3.11 -0.62 1.17
C ALA A 56 4.58 -0.16 1.11
N PHE A 57 4.84 1.13 0.97
CA PHE A 57 6.21 1.64 0.92
C PHE A 57 6.95 1.49 2.25
N ALA A 58 6.28 1.58 3.39
CA ALA A 58 6.90 1.26 4.68
C ALA A 58 7.39 -0.20 4.73
N HIS A 59 6.57 -1.16 4.31
CA HIS A 59 7.00 -2.56 4.19
C HIS A 59 8.12 -2.76 3.17
N PHE A 60 8.02 -2.10 2.01
CA PHE A 60 9.01 -2.22 0.95
C PHE A 60 10.39 -1.67 1.35
N ARG A 61 10.42 -0.54 2.08
CA ARG A 61 11.67 0.01 2.63
C ARG A 61 12.33 -0.91 3.66
N LEU A 62 11.54 -1.67 4.43
CA LEU A 62 12.07 -2.68 5.36
C LEU A 62 12.60 -3.92 4.62
N LEU A 63 12.00 -4.29 3.50
CA LEU A 63 12.49 -5.37 2.62
C LEU A 63 13.76 -4.97 1.87
N HIS A 64 13.84 -3.69 1.47
CA HIS A 64 14.88 -3.14 0.62
C HIS A 64 15.54 -1.91 1.25
N PRO A 65 16.20 -2.06 2.40
CA PRO A 65 16.89 -0.94 3.05
C PRO A 65 17.97 -0.31 2.16
N GLU A 66 18.53 -1.07 1.22
CA GLU A 66 19.51 -0.60 0.23
C GLU A 66 18.94 0.42 -0.78
N LEU A 67 17.62 0.49 -0.93
CA LEU A 67 16.94 1.45 -1.81
C LEU A 67 16.53 2.73 -1.07
N VAL A 68 16.68 2.77 0.25
CA VAL A 68 16.35 3.95 1.06
C VAL A 68 17.46 4.98 0.90
N VAL A 69 17.17 6.06 0.19
CA VAL A 69 18.04 7.25 0.15
C VAL A 69 17.83 8.01 1.45
N GLY A 70 18.88 8.16 2.25
CA GLY A 70 18.84 8.97 3.47
C GLY A 70 18.67 10.46 3.17
N ASP A 71 18.18 11.22 4.15
CA ASP A 71 18.17 12.69 4.14
C ASP A 71 19.58 13.27 4.34
#